data_AF-A0A849QF02-F1
#
_entry.id   AF-A0A849QF02-F1
#
_cell.length_a   1.000
_cell.length_b   1.000
_cell.length_c   1.000
_cell.angle_alpha   90.00
_cell.angle_beta   90.00
_cell.angle_gamma   90.00
#
_symmetry.space_group_name_H-M   'P 1'
#
loop_
_entity.id
_entity.type
_entity.pdbx_description
1 polymer ?
#
loop_
_entity_poly.entity_id
_entity_poly.type
_entity_poly.pdbx_seq_one_letter_code
_entity_poly.pdbx_strand_id
1 'polypeptide(L)'
;MARRRTLAERAESIFRFIDAQPEPFAKSEVQRIGLNPTTAEKWVRLIEFIQSQPRIKVTKMGSSTYIEMIENRYLSMLRKRIHDSSLSLKEREDTIDDYIKALITLERAELGRIKKSS
;
A
#
# COMPACT_ATOMS: atom_id res chain seq x y z
N MET A 1 -4.08 -26.93 -23.06
CA MET A 1 -2.88 -26.28 -22.48
C MET A 1 -3.32 -25.34 -21.37
N ALA A 2 -2.71 -25.38 -20.20
CA ALA A 2 -3.05 -24.45 -19.11
C ALA A 2 -2.55 -23.04 -19.48
N ARG A 3 -3.45 -22.05 -19.46
CA ARG A 3 -3.10 -20.64 -19.71
C ARG A 3 -2.09 -20.18 -18.66
N ARG A 4 -0.95 -19.62 -19.11
CA ARG A 4 0.04 -19.03 -18.19
C ARG A 4 -0.58 -17.78 -17.56
N ARG A 5 -0.66 -17.76 -16.22
CA ARG A 5 -1.17 -16.60 -15.48
C ARG A 5 -0.34 -15.35 -15.78
N THR A 6 -1.00 -14.21 -15.91
CA THR A 6 -0.38 -12.89 -15.97
C THR A 6 0.23 -12.52 -14.60
N LEU A 7 1.05 -11.46 -14.56
CA LEU A 7 1.60 -10.96 -13.30
C LEU A 7 0.48 -10.46 -12.36
N ALA A 8 -0.56 -9.82 -12.89
CA ALA A 8 -1.70 -9.34 -12.12
C ALA A 8 -2.50 -10.51 -11.51
N GLU A 9 -2.86 -11.51 -12.31
CA GLU A 9 -3.56 -12.72 -11.83
C GLU A 9 -2.74 -13.47 -10.77
N ARG A 10 -1.41 -13.45 -10.89
CA ARG A 10 -0.53 -14.04 -9.88
C ARG A 10 -0.51 -13.23 -8.59
N ALA A 11 -0.43 -11.91 -8.67
CA ALA A 11 -0.50 -11.03 -7.50
C ALA A 11 -1.84 -11.20 -6.78
N GLU A 12 -2.96 -11.20 -7.50
CA GLU A 12 -4.30 -11.44 -6.93
C GLU A 12 -4.38 -12.78 -6.21
N SER A 13 -3.86 -13.85 -6.82
CA SER A 13 -3.84 -15.18 -6.19
C SER A 13 -3.01 -15.21 -4.91
N ILE A 14 -1.93 -14.43 -4.83
CA ILE A 14 -1.10 -14.32 -3.63
C ILE A 14 -1.87 -13.59 -2.53
N PHE A 15 -2.45 -12.42 -2.84
CA PHE A 15 -3.18 -11.64 -1.82
C PHE A 15 -4.44 -12.36 -1.32
N ARG A 16 -5.20 -13.04 -2.20
CA ARG A 16 -6.33 -13.89 -1.78
C ARG A 16 -5.90 -15.04 -0.87
N PHE A 17 -4.72 -15.59 -1.10
CA PHE A 17 -4.19 -16.65 -0.25
C PHE A 17 -3.85 -16.12 1.14
N ILE A 18 -3.13 -14.99 1.21
CA ILE A 18 -2.75 -14.32 2.46
C ILE A 18 -3.99 -14.00 3.30
N ASP A 19 -5.02 -13.39 2.68
CA ASP A 19 -6.29 -13.01 3.33
C ASP A 19 -7.06 -14.20 3.92
N ALA A 20 -6.89 -15.40 3.36
CA ALA A 20 -7.53 -16.62 3.81
C ALA A 20 -6.72 -17.40 4.87
N GLN A 21 -5.51 -16.97 5.22
CA GLN A 21 -4.69 -17.66 6.23
C GLN A 21 -5.02 -17.18 7.65
N PRO A 22 -4.95 -18.08 8.66
CA PRO A 22 -4.92 -17.64 10.06
C PRO A 22 -3.63 -16.84 10.34
N GLU A 23 -3.74 -15.77 11.12
CA GLU A 23 -2.60 -14.92 11.47
C GLU A 23 -1.96 -15.32 12.82
N PRO A 24 -0.62 -15.43 12.92
CA PRO A 24 0.38 -15.41 11.85
C PRO A 24 0.51 -16.79 11.15
N PHE A 25 0.93 -16.80 9.88
CA PHE A 25 1.25 -18.03 9.14
C PHE A 25 2.70 -18.03 8.62
N ALA A 26 3.26 -19.23 8.44
CA ALA A 26 4.63 -19.38 7.96
C ALA A 26 4.75 -19.04 6.46
N LYS A 27 5.84 -18.38 6.07
CA LYS A 27 6.13 -18.10 4.64
C LYS A 27 6.09 -19.35 3.75
N SER A 28 6.45 -20.52 4.28
CA SER A 28 6.37 -21.80 3.57
C SER A 28 4.96 -22.10 3.05
N GLU A 29 3.92 -21.60 3.71
CA GLU A 29 2.53 -21.79 3.29
C GLU A 29 2.24 -21.17 1.92
N VAL A 30 2.96 -20.11 1.54
CA VAL A 30 2.86 -19.47 0.21
C VAL A 30 3.24 -20.44 -0.92
N GLN A 31 3.93 -21.55 -0.62
CA GLN A 31 4.22 -22.58 -1.62
C GLN A 31 2.98 -23.38 -2.03
N ARG A 32 1.93 -23.40 -1.19
CA ARG A 32 0.68 -24.14 -1.46
C ARG A 32 -0.09 -23.62 -2.67
N ILE A 33 0.17 -22.38 -3.08
CA ILE A 33 -0.38 -21.79 -4.32
C ILE A 33 0.52 -22.00 -5.55
N GLY A 34 1.48 -22.92 -5.48
CA GLY A 34 2.35 -23.31 -6.58
C GLY A 34 3.53 -22.38 -6.81
N LEU A 35 3.94 -21.62 -5.79
CA LEU A 35 5.16 -20.82 -5.82
C LEU A 35 6.32 -21.64 -5.24
N ASN A 36 7.42 -21.79 -5.99
CA ASN A 36 8.64 -22.38 -5.43
C ASN A 36 9.25 -21.46 -4.33
N PRO A 37 10.11 -21.98 -3.45
CA PRO A 37 10.64 -21.22 -2.30
C PRO A 37 11.31 -19.89 -2.70
N THR A 38 12.15 -19.89 -3.74
CA THR A 38 12.84 -18.69 -4.21
C THR A 38 11.87 -17.64 -4.75
N THR A 39 10.80 -18.08 -5.42
CA THR A 39 9.79 -17.18 -5.97
C THR A 39 8.90 -16.61 -4.87
N ALA A 40 8.54 -17.43 -3.87
CA ALA A 40 7.81 -16.97 -2.69
C ALA A 40 8.60 -15.87 -1.95
N GLU A 41 9.91 -16.08 -1.72
CA GLU A 41 10.79 -15.08 -1.11
C GLU A 41 10.80 -13.75 -1.90
N LYS A 42 10.93 -13.82 -3.23
CA LYS A 42 10.91 -12.63 -4.09
C LYS A 42 9.58 -11.87 -4.00
N TRP A 43 8.46 -12.59 -3.94
CA TRP A 43 7.14 -11.98 -3.78
C TRP A 43 6.96 -11.33 -2.42
N VAL A 44 7.37 -11.99 -1.34
CA VAL A 44 7.32 -11.40 0.00
C VAL A 44 8.12 -10.10 0.05
N ARG A 45 9.38 -10.11 -0.42
CA ARG A 45 10.20 -8.89 -0.49
C ARG A 45 9.59 -7.79 -1.36
N LEU A 46 8.97 -8.17 -2.49
CA LEU A 46 8.30 -7.20 -3.35
C LEU A 46 7.07 -6.57 -2.66
N ILE A 47 6.29 -7.38 -1.95
CA ILE A 47 5.12 -6.91 -1.20
C ILE A 47 5.57 -5.97 -0.08
N GLU A 48 6.59 -6.35 0.70
CA GLU A 48 7.19 -5.50 1.74
C GLU A 48 7.69 -4.17 1.14
N PHE A 49 8.41 -4.24 0.03
CA PHE A 49 8.87 -3.06 -0.69
C PHE A 49 7.69 -2.16 -1.08
N ILE A 50 6.64 -2.70 -1.72
CA ILE A 50 5.45 -1.95 -2.13
C ILE A 50 4.74 -1.32 -0.93
N GLN A 51 4.55 -2.05 0.16
CA GLN A 51 3.89 -1.55 1.38
C GLN A 51 4.65 -0.38 2.02
N SER A 52 5.97 -0.34 1.83
CA SER A 52 6.84 0.74 2.31
C SER A 52 6.88 1.99 1.41
N GLN A 53 6.29 1.95 0.20
CA GLN A 53 6.23 3.09 -0.72
C GLN A 53 5.06 4.05 -0.40
N PRO A 54 5.12 5.32 -0.86
CA PRO A 54 3.95 6.21 -0.86
C PRO A 54 2.80 5.62 -1.69
N ARG A 55 1.56 5.88 -1.26
CA ARG A 55 0.39 5.45 -2.02
C ARG A 55 0.26 6.25 -3.32
N ILE A 56 -0.21 5.57 -4.36
CA ILE A 56 -0.48 6.16 -5.67
C ILE A 56 -1.95 5.96 -6.05
N LYS A 57 -2.45 6.88 -6.87
CA LYS A 57 -3.70 6.77 -7.61
C LYS A 57 -3.39 6.70 -9.09
N VAL A 58 -4.07 5.81 -9.80
CA VAL A 58 -3.95 5.69 -11.25
C VAL A 58 -5.27 6.12 -11.87
N THR A 59 -5.24 7.16 -12.69
CA THR A 59 -6.43 7.74 -13.33
C THR A 59 -6.29 7.63 -14.85
N LYS A 60 -7.29 7.06 -15.54
CA LYS A 60 -7.34 7.04 -17.00
C LYS A 60 -8.16 8.21 -17.51
N MET A 61 -7.62 8.99 -18.45
CA MET A 61 -8.32 10.09 -19.11
C MET A 61 -8.10 9.98 -20.62
N GLY A 62 -9.16 9.62 -21.35
CA GLY A 62 -9.05 9.30 -22.77
C GLY A 62 -8.09 8.13 -23.04
N SER A 63 -7.12 8.34 -23.93
CA SER A 63 -6.05 7.38 -24.24
C SER A 63 -4.89 7.40 -23.26
N SER A 64 -4.88 8.34 -22.31
CA SER A 64 -3.75 8.57 -21.40
C SER A 64 -4.00 7.97 -20.02
N THR A 65 -2.93 7.52 -19.37
CA THR A 65 -2.94 7.03 -17.99
C THR A 65 -2.02 7.91 -17.15
N TYR A 66 -2.56 8.47 -16.06
CA TYR A 66 -1.86 9.34 -15.13
C TYR A 66 -1.62 8.61 -13.82
N ILE A 67 -0.45 8.82 -13.22
CA ILE A 67 -0.08 8.29 -11.91
C ILE A 67 0.15 9.49 -10.99
N GLU A 68 -0.61 9.54 -9.90
CA GLU A 68 -0.57 10.61 -8.92
C GLU A 68 -0.12 10.03 -7.58
N MET A 69 0.87 10.66 -6.94
CA MET A 69 1.18 10.33 -5.54
C MET A 69 0.11 10.99 -4.66
N ILE A 70 -0.64 10.17 -3.92
CA ILE A 70 -1.66 10.67 -2.99
C ILE A 70 -1.11 10.90 -1.58
N GLU A 71 0.10 10.43 -1.32
CA GLU A 71 0.83 10.69 -0.09
C GLU A 71 2.14 11.43 -0.40
N ASN A 72 2.37 12.56 0.28
CA ASN A 72 3.70 13.17 0.30
C ASN A 72 4.61 12.44 1.31
N ARG A 73 5.90 12.80 1.31
CA ARG A 73 6.91 12.18 2.19
C ARG A 73 6.52 12.21 3.68
N TYR A 74 5.90 13.32 4.13
CA TYR A 74 5.49 13.49 5.52
C TYR A 74 4.33 12.55 5.88
N LEU A 75 3.28 12.49 5.06
CA LEU A 75 2.17 11.54 5.25
C LEU A 75 2.65 10.08 5.23
N SER A 76 3.56 9.74 4.33
CA SER A 76 4.15 8.39 4.26
C SER A 76 4.92 8.05 5.55
N MET A 77 5.68 9.00 6.10
CA MET A 77 6.39 8.82 7.37
C MET A 77 5.42 8.60 8.54
N LEU A 78 4.38 9.43 8.66
CA LEU A 78 3.36 9.27 9.70
C LEU A 78 2.66 7.91 9.60
N ARG A 79 2.25 7.49 8.39
CA ARG A 79 1.66 6.16 8.16
C ARG A 79 2.56 5.03 8.62
N LYS A 80 3.87 5.09 8.34
CA LYS A 80 4.84 4.09 8.82
C LYS A 80 4.87 4.04 10.34
N ARG A 81 4.88 5.21 10.98
CA ARG A 81 4.91 5.35 12.44
C ARG A 81 3.61 4.82 13.10
N ILE A 82 2.45 4.95 12.45
CA ILE A 82 1.17 4.38 12.90
C ILE A 82 1.23 2.84 13.00
N HIS A 83 2.02 2.18 12.16
CA HIS A 83 2.17 0.72 12.15
C HIS A 83 3.44 0.21 12.86
N ASP A 84 4.20 1.11 13.49
CA ASP A 84 5.42 0.75 14.20
C ASP A 84 5.09 0.13 15.56
N SER A 85 5.31 -1.18 15.68
CA SER A 85 5.05 -1.92 16.92
C SER A 85 6.06 -1.64 18.05
N SER A 86 7.13 -0.88 17.78
CA SER A 86 8.06 -0.44 18.82
C SER A 86 7.54 0.77 19.62
N LEU A 87 6.50 1.44 19.13
CA LEU A 87 5.86 2.57 19.78
C LEU A 87 4.68 2.13 20.66
N SER A 88 4.43 2.90 21.72
CA SER A 88 3.24 2.72 22.55
C SER A 88 1.96 2.96 21.75
N LEU A 89 0.85 2.35 22.18
CA LEU A 89 -0.45 2.63 21.56
C LEU A 89 -0.80 4.12 21.60
N LYS A 90 -0.39 4.83 22.66
CA LYS A 90 -0.64 6.27 22.78
C LYS A 90 0.13 7.07 21.72
N GLU A 91 1.41 6.81 21.53
CA GLU A 91 2.19 7.47 20.48
C GLU A 91 1.66 7.17 19.07
N ARG A 92 1.17 5.95 18.84
CA ARG A 92 0.54 5.56 17.58
C ARG A 92 -0.78 6.30 17.36
N GLU A 93 -1.61 6.43 18.39
CA GLU A 93 -2.85 7.21 18.38
C GLU A 93 -2.55 8.69 18.06
N ASP A 94 -1.61 9.31 18.77
CA ASP A 94 -1.23 10.71 18.52
C ASP A 94 -0.72 10.90 17.08
N THR A 95 0.00 9.91 16.54
CA THR A 95 0.45 9.91 15.15
C THR A 95 -0.72 9.81 14.16
N ILE A 96 -1.78 9.05 14.47
CA ILE A 96 -3.02 9.00 13.67
C ILE A 96 -3.64 10.39 13.63
N ASP A 97 -3.77 11.06 14.77
CA ASP A 97 -4.33 12.41 14.84
C ASP A 97 -3.54 13.40 13.98
N ASP A 98 -2.21 13.35 14.04
CA ASP A 98 -1.34 14.18 13.22
C ASP A 98 -1.48 13.87 11.72
N TYR A 99 -1.63 12.60 11.35
CA TYR A 99 -1.88 12.18 9.97
C TYR A 99 -3.21 12.75 9.44
N ILE A 100 -4.28 12.68 10.24
CA ILE A 100 -5.60 13.23 9.87
C ILE A 100 -5.54 14.76 9.76
N LYS A 101 -4.90 15.46 10.72
CA LYS A 101 -4.70 16.92 10.65
C LYS A 101 -3.94 17.33 9.39
N ALA A 102 -2.91 16.57 9.02
CA ALA A 102 -2.13 16.82 7.82
C ALA A 102 -2.96 16.64 6.54
N LEU A 103 -3.79 15.59 6.46
CA LEU A 103 -4.72 15.39 5.36
C LEU A 103 -5.72 16.55 5.21
N ILE A 104 -6.36 16.95 6.31
CA ILE A 104 -7.31 18.07 6.32
C ILE A 104 -6.64 19.36 5.86
N THR A 105 -5.40 19.61 6.30
CA THR A 105 -4.65 20.81 5.91
C THR A 105 -4.36 20.83 4.41
N LEU A 106 -3.95 19.69 3.83
CA LEU A 106 -3.68 19.56 2.40
C LEU A 106 -4.96 19.75 1.57
N GLU A 107 -6.07 19.16 2.00
CA GLU A 107 -7.36 19.32 1.33
C GLU A 107 -7.83 20.78 1.33
N ARG A 108 -7.71 21.47 2.47
CA ARG A 108 -8.03 22.92 2.57
C ARG A 108 -7.13 23.77 1.67
N ALA A 109 -5.84 23.46 1.62
CA ALA A 109 -4.90 24.17 0.76
C ALA A 109 -5.25 23.99 -0.72
N GLU A 110 -5.65 22.78 -1.12
CA GLU A 110 -6.04 22.47 -2.50
C GLU A 110 -7.35 23.18 -2.90
N LEU A 111 -8.37 23.14 -2.03
CA LEU A 111 -9.60 23.91 -2.22
C LEU A 111 -9.33 25.42 -2.34
N GLY A 112 -8.38 25.93 -1.55
CA GLY A 112 -7.95 27.33 -1.62
C GLY A 112 -7.24 27.68 -2.92
N ARG A 113 -6.49 26.75 -3.54
CA ARG A 113 -5.88 26.92 -4.85
C ARG A 113 -6.93 26.99 -5.95
N ILE A 114 -7.86 26.02 -5.97
CA ILE A 114 -8.94 25.94 -6.97
C ILE A 114 -9.73 27.25 -7.00
N LYS A 115 -10.10 27.80 -5.83
CA LYS A 115 -10.85 29.07 -5.73
C LYS A 115 -10.09 30.30 -6.24
N LYS A 116 -8.75 30.30 -6.23
CA LYS A 116 -7.92 31.41 -6.76
C LYS A 116 -7.67 31.31 -8.26
N SER A 117 -7.86 30.12 -8.84
CA SER A 117 -7.66 29.83 -10.26
C SER A 117 -8.96 29.92 -11.08
N SER A 118 -10.08 30.20 -10.42
CA SER A 118 -11.42 30.40 -11.01
C SER A 118 -11.75 31.88 -11.07
#